data_AF-A0A820SNT7-F1
#
_entry.id   AF-A0A820SNT7-F1
#
_cell.length_a   1.000
_cell.length_b   1.000
_cell.length_c   1.000
_cell.angle_alpha   90.00
_cell.angle_beta   90.00
_cell.angle_gamma   90.00
#
_symmetry.space_group_name_H-M   'P 1'
#
loop_
_entity.id
_entity.type
_entity.pdbx_description
1 polymer ?
#
loop_
_entity_poly.entity_id
_entity_poly.type
_entity_poly.pdbx_seq_one_letter_code
_entity_poly.pdbx_strand_id
1 'polypeptide(L)'
;MTTCLVSSSSPTGSNRRIELAGIALWTIAHVDKIFVYPTELNIDRFKESLGRTLSIWPIMAGHFLVRDDDRYAIEMSDNTIPV
;
A
#
# COMPACT_ATOMS: atom_id res chain seq x y z
N MET A 1 14.62 14.78 10.45
CA MET A 1 14.10 14.11 9.24
C MET A 1 12.59 14.15 9.31
N THR A 2 11.94 14.85 8.40
CA THR A 2 10.47 14.86 8.30
C THR A 2 10.04 13.59 7.59
N THR A 3 9.32 12.71 8.29
CA THR A 3 8.69 11.53 7.68
C THR A 3 7.64 12.01 6.69
N CYS A 4 7.84 11.67 5.42
CA CYS A 4 6.93 12.01 4.34
C CYS A 4 5.88 10.89 4.24
N LEU A 5 4.65 11.22 4.63
CA LEU A 5 3.57 10.27 4.84
C LEU A 5 2.36 10.65 3.98
N VAL A 6 1.69 9.65 3.40
CA VAL A 6 0.50 9.84 2.54
C VAL A 6 -0.62 8.89 2.94
N SER A 7 -1.82 9.45 3.14
CA SER A 7 -3.05 8.70 3.39
C SER A 7 -3.97 8.70 2.16
N SER A 8 -4.93 7.79 2.13
CA SER A 8 -6.00 7.81 1.12
C SER A 8 -6.80 9.11 1.19
N SER A 9 -7.09 9.71 0.04
CA SER A 9 -7.96 10.90 -0.05
C SER A 9 -9.42 10.64 0.32
N SER A 10 -9.87 9.40 0.11
CA SER A 10 -11.18 8.88 0.49
C SER A 10 -10.99 7.42 0.96
N PRO A 11 -10.93 7.18 2.28
CA PRO A 11 -10.77 5.83 2.83
C PRO A 11 -12.02 5.00 2.50
N THR A 12 -11.81 3.90 1.77
CA THR A 12 -12.88 2.98 1.36
C THR A 12 -12.54 1.53 1.65
N GLY A 13 -11.32 1.28 2.14
CA GLY A 13 -10.77 -0.04 2.38
C GLY A 13 -11.18 -0.62 3.72
N SER A 14 -11.40 0.20 4.74
CA SER A 14 -11.62 -0.24 6.12
C SER A 14 -12.62 -1.40 6.23
N ASN A 15 -12.21 -2.45 6.96
CA ASN A 15 -12.95 -3.70 7.20
C ASN A 15 -13.12 -4.63 6.00
N ARG A 16 -12.44 -4.39 4.88
CA ARG A 16 -12.38 -5.34 3.77
C ARG A 16 -11.15 -6.23 3.90
N ARG A 17 -11.35 -7.52 3.61
CA ARG A 17 -10.29 -8.53 3.69
C ARG A 17 -10.27 -9.35 2.41
N ILE A 18 -9.06 -9.62 1.92
CA ILE A 18 -8.82 -10.52 0.80
C ILE A 18 -8.00 -11.70 1.32
N GLU A 19 -8.54 -12.91 1.19
CA GLU A 19 -7.80 -14.13 1.50
C GLU A 19 -6.87 -14.48 0.34
N LEU A 20 -5.64 -14.87 0.68
CA LEU A 20 -4.61 -15.19 -0.29
C LEU A 20 -4.52 -16.70 -0.49
N ALA A 21 -4.53 -17.13 -1.74
CA ALA A 21 -4.20 -18.51 -2.09
C ALA A 21 -2.71 -18.77 -1.84
N GLY A 22 -2.35 -20.00 -1.44
CA GLY A 22 -0.97 -20.36 -1.05
C GLY A 22 0.11 -20.04 -2.08
N ILE A 23 -0.23 -19.92 -3.37
CA ILE A 23 0.72 -19.53 -4.42
C ILE A 23 1.14 -18.05 -4.36
N ALA A 24 0.30 -17.17 -3.82
CA ALA A 24 0.61 -15.75 -3.65
C ALA A 24 1.69 -15.51 -2.58
N LEU A 25 1.98 -16.51 -1.74
CA LEU A 25 3.00 -16.43 -0.69
C LEU A 25 4.42 -16.52 -1.22
N TRP A 26 4.60 -17.27 -2.30
CA TRP A 26 5.89 -17.43 -2.97
C TRP A 26 6.39 -16.12 -3.60
N THR A 27 5.51 -15.10 -3.69
CA THR A 27 5.79 -13.77 -4.22
C THR A 27 5.99 -12.67 -3.16
N ILE A 28 5.91 -12.99 -1.86
CA ILE A 28 6.05 -12.00 -0.74
C ILE A 28 7.53 -11.72 -0.41
N ALA A 29 8.37 -11.61 -1.43
CA ALA A 29 9.65 -10.94 -1.27
C ALA A 29 9.40 -9.44 -1.38
N HIS A 30 9.98 -8.64 -0.48
CA HIS A 30 10.04 -7.19 -0.68
C HIS A 30 10.73 -6.92 -2.02
N VAL A 31 10.07 -6.17 -2.91
CA VAL A 31 10.64 -5.83 -4.22
C VAL A 31 11.02 -4.36 -4.22
N ASP A 32 12.30 -4.09 -4.01
CA ASP A 32 12.87 -2.75 -4.15
C ASP A 32 12.88 -2.34 -5.63
N LYS A 33 12.08 -1.34 -5.99
CA LYS A 33 12.09 -0.71 -7.31
C LYS A 33 12.44 0.76 -7.20
N ILE A 34 13.49 1.17 -7.92
CA ILE A 34 13.99 2.54 -7.95
C ILE A 34 13.66 3.15 -9.32
N PHE A 35 12.98 4.29 -9.32
CA PHE A 35 12.71 5.08 -10.52
C PHE A 35 13.50 6.39 -10.46
N VAL A 36 14.30 6.66 -11.48
CA VAL A 36 15.11 7.89 -11.59
C VAL A 36 14.50 8.77 -12.68
N TYR A 37 14.11 9.98 -12.30
CA TYR A 37 13.52 10.96 -13.22
C TYR A 37 14.54 12.06 -13.57
N PRO A 38 14.61 12.52 -14.84
CA PRO A 38 15.57 13.53 -15.28
C PRO A 38 15.21 14.96 -14.85
N THR A 39 14.00 15.18 -14.33
CA THR A 39 13.49 16.48 -13.89
C THR A 39 13.09 16.42 -12.42
N GLU A 40 13.08 17.57 -11.75
CA GLU A 40 12.67 17.66 -10.35
C GLU A 40 11.22 17.16 -10.15
N LEU A 41 11.06 16.21 -9.23
CA LEU A 41 9.75 15.67 -8.88
C LEU A 41 9.03 16.66 -7.96
N ASN A 42 7.85 17.13 -8.38
CA ASN A 42 6.98 17.89 -7.48
C ASN A 42 6.37 16.95 -6.43
N ILE A 43 6.95 16.97 -5.23
CA ILE A 43 6.58 16.10 -4.11
C ILE A 43 5.12 16.29 -3.68
N ASP A 44 4.62 17.52 -3.65
CA ASP A 44 3.25 17.79 -3.20
C ASP A 44 2.22 17.23 -4.19
N ARG A 45 2.45 17.43 -5.49
CA ARG A 45 1.62 16.85 -6.55
C ARG A 45 1.69 15.32 -6.55
N PHE A 46 2.87 14.76 -6.27
CA PHE A 46 3.03 13.32 -6.14
C PHE A 46 2.20 12.77 -4.97
N LYS A 47 2.30 13.38 -3.78
CA LYS A 47 1.53 12.99 -2.59
C LYS A 47 0.03 13.05 -2.85
N GLU A 48 -0.44 14.14 -3.46
CA GLU A 48 -1.85 14.30 -3.80
C GLU A 48 -2.34 13.19 -4.74
N SER A 49 -1.57 12.94 -5.80
CA SER A 49 -1.90 11.91 -6.78
C SER A 49 -1.89 10.52 -6.15
N LEU A 50 -0.88 10.22 -5.32
CA LEU A 50 -0.78 8.97 -4.58
C LEU A 50 -1.96 8.79 -3.62
N GLY A 51 -2.35 9.83 -2.89
CA GLY A 51 -3.53 9.79 -2.01
C GLY A 51 -4.82 9.44 -2.76
N ARG A 52 -5.00 9.94 -4.00
CA ARG A 52 -6.11 9.55 -4.87
C ARG A 52 -5.98 8.10 -5.36
N THR A 53 -4.78 7.67 -5.73
CA THR A 53 -4.51 6.28 -6.14
C THR A 53 -4.85 5.29 -5.02
N LEU A 54 -4.50 5.60 -3.76
CA LEU A 54 -4.83 4.76 -2.61
C LEU A 54 -6.34 4.65 -2.35
N SER A 55 -7.13 5.66 -2.74
CA SER A 55 -8.59 5.59 -2.67
C SER A 55 -9.20 4.61 -3.68
N ILE A 56 -8.51 4.40 -4.81
CA ILE A 56 -8.90 3.45 -5.85
C ILE A 56 -8.34 2.04 -5.54
N TRP A 57 -7.15 1.98 -4.94
CA TRP A 57 -6.42 0.75 -4.63
C TRP A 57 -6.15 0.61 -3.12
N PRO A 58 -7.19 0.46 -2.28
CA PRO A 58 -7.04 0.43 -0.82
C PRO A 58 -6.17 -0.71 -0.30
N ILE A 59 -5.99 -1.77 -1.08
CA ILE A 59 -5.09 -2.89 -0.75
C ILE A 59 -3.63 -2.44 -0.54
N MET A 60 -3.21 -1.37 -1.22
CA MET A 60 -1.83 -0.84 -1.12
C MET A 60 -1.57 -0.12 0.21
N ALA A 61 -2.63 0.30 0.90
CA ALA A 61 -2.61 0.87 2.24
C ALA A 61 -3.10 -0.13 3.31
N GLY A 62 -3.16 -1.42 2.96
CA GLY A 62 -3.52 -2.51 3.86
C GLY A 62 -2.31 -3.08 4.60
N HIS A 63 -2.55 -4.14 5.35
CA HIS A 63 -1.51 -4.90 6.03
C HIS A 63 -1.67 -6.39 5.80
N PHE A 64 -0.54 -7.07 5.68
CA PHE A 64 -0.49 -8.52 5.53
C PHE A 64 -0.65 -9.21 6.88
N LEU A 65 -1.52 -10.20 6.94
CA LEU A 65 -1.84 -10.98 8.12
C LEU A 65 -1.48 -12.45 7.86
N VAL A 66 -0.63 -12.99 8.73
CA VAL A 66 -0.42 -14.44 8.89
C VAL A 66 -1.39 -14.92 9.96
N ARG A 67 -2.24 -15.88 9.64
CA ARG A 67 -3.14 -16.53 10.60
C ARG A 67 -2.70 -17.96 10.87
N ASP A 68 -3.23 -18.50 11.96
CA ASP A 68 -3.11 -19.92 12.28
C ASP A 68 -3.65 -20.78 11.10
N ASP A 69 -3.03 -21.96 10.92
CA ASP A 69 -3.30 -22.92 9.83
C ASP A 69 -2.84 -22.49 8.41
N ASP A 70 -1.72 -21.80 8.27
CA ASP A 70 -1.16 -21.38 6.95
C ASP A 70 -2.16 -20.59 6.10
N ARG A 71 -3.04 -19.82 6.75
CA ARG A 71 -3.99 -18.94 6.08
C ARG A 71 -3.47 -17.52 6.10
N TYR A 72 -3.52 -16.88 4.95
CA TYR A 72 -2.95 -15.55 4.75
C TYR A 72 -4.00 -14.62 4.19
N ALA A 73 -3.91 -13.35 4.59
CA ALA A 73 -4.81 -12.34 4.07
C ALA A 73 -4.16 -10.97 4.05
N ILE A 74 -4.76 -10.10 3.23
CA ILE A 74 -4.53 -8.66 3.30
C ILE A 74 -5.79 -8.05 3.89
N GLU A 75 -5.64 -7.34 5.00
CA GLU A 75 -6.68 -6.53 5.58
C GLU A 75 -6.46 -5.07 5.18
N MET A 76 -7.47 -4.49 4.54
CA MET A 76 -7.46 -3.10 4.13
C MET A 76 -7.78 -2.24 5.35
N SER A 77 -6.83 -1.41 5.77
CA SER A 77 -6.95 -0.56 6.96
C SER A 77 -6.81 0.94 6.67
N ASP A 78 -6.71 1.32 5.40
CA ASP A 78 -6.51 2.70 4.94
C ASP A 78 -5.31 3.38 5.66
N ASN A 79 -4.26 2.62 5.96
CA ASN A 79 -3.09 3.11 6.68
C ASN A 79 -2.36 4.17 5.86
N THR A 80 -1.70 5.07 6.57
CA THR A 80 -0.74 5.99 5.97
C THR A 80 0.51 5.25 5.54
N ILE A 81 1.00 5.51 4.32
CA ILE A 81 2.22 4.90 3.77
C ILE A 81 3.35 5.93 3.66
N PRO A 82 4.62 5.50 3.79
CA PRO A 82 5.77 6.35 3.58
C PRO A 82 6.02 6.62 2.08
N VAL A 83 6.59 7.80 1.79
CA VAL A 83 7.09 8.23 0.48
C VAL A 83 8.52 8.70 0.60
#